data_AF-A0A970Z1H3-F1
#
_entry.id   AF-A0A970Z1H3-F1
#
_cell.length_a   1.000
_cell.length_b   1.000
_cell.length_c   1.000
_cell.angle_alpha   90.00
_cell.angle_beta   90.00
_cell.angle_gamma   90.00
#
_symmetry.space_group_name_H-M   'P 1'
#
loop_
_entity.id
_entity.type
_entity.pdbx_description
1 polymer ?
#
loop_
_entity_poly.entity_id
_entity_poly.type
_entity_poly.pdbx_seq_one_letter_code
_entity_poly.pdbx_strand_id
1 'polypeptide(L)'
;MGSFLDVCWMAVEPRYVLEVQSLLQSLRARDGVHDNTHPSNPDRTQTFDGRGRNNYGGAVWTDDEYAAFMAAEQVSYRRVRDFADVLAGSPGEQFTTTAACEIAGIAPTQLGAALGKFTTWMRITTRQEHWPFACTDGDKADPNNPSEFRYGMSGEQAAAWWAARKRTSESE
;
A
#
# COMPACT_ATOMS: atom_id res chain seq x y z
N MET A 1 -18.38 -0.46 -25.32
CA MET A 1 -18.25 0.96 -25.71
C MET A 1 -17.61 1.68 -24.56
N GLY A 2 -16.39 2.18 -24.77
CA GLY A 2 -15.48 2.57 -23.69
C GLY A 2 -15.73 3.95 -23.10
N SER A 3 -14.96 4.26 -22.05
CA SER A 3 -14.37 5.58 -21.91
C SER A 3 -12.97 5.44 -21.33
N PHE A 4 -12.02 6.05 -22.03
CA PHE A 4 -10.61 6.13 -21.71
C PHE A 4 -10.39 6.98 -20.47
N LEU A 5 -9.50 6.51 -19.59
CA LEU A 5 -8.54 7.26 -18.78
C LEU A 5 -8.95 8.69 -18.40
N ASP A 6 -9.18 8.89 -17.12
CA ASP A 6 -9.19 10.21 -16.49
C ASP A 6 -7.77 10.80 -16.59
N VAL A 7 -7.50 11.48 -17.73
CA VAL A 7 -6.21 12.12 -18.00
C VAL A 7 -6.13 13.37 -17.13
N CYS A 8 -5.37 13.27 -16.05
CA CYS A 8 -5.07 14.42 -15.21
C CYS A 8 -4.03 15.32 -15.92
N TRP A 9 -4.50 16.42 -16.50
CA TRP A 9 -3.63 17.43 -17.11
C TRP A 9 -2.97 18.27 -16.02
N MET A 10 -1.69 18.03 -15.75
CA MET A 10 -0.88 18.90 -14.91
C MET A 10 -0.17 19.95 -15.78
N ALA A 11 -0.35 21.23 -15.44
CA ALA A 11 0.40 22.31 -16.05
C ALA A 11 1.87 22.22 -15.61
N VAL A 12 2.75 21.88 -16.54
CA VAL A 12 4.20 21.89 -16.35
C VAL A 12 4.71 23.26 -16.75
N GLU A 13 5.51 23.92 -15.90
CA GLU A 13 6.14 25.18 -16.27
C GLU A 13 7.04 24.98 -17.51
N PRO A 14 7.04 25.90 -18.49
CA PRO A 14 7.72 25.73 -19.78
C PRO A 14 9.20 25.31 -19.69
N ARG A 15 9.89 25.71 -18.61
CA ARG A 15 11.29 25.36 -18.35
C ARG A 15 11.55 23.86 -18.15
N TYR A 16 10.55 23.08 -17.73
CA TYR A 16 10.71 21.65 -17.44
C TYR A 16 10.20 20.74 -18.56
N VAL A 17 9.63 21.30 -19.64
CA VAL A 17 9.01 20.52 -20.72
C VAL A 17 10.01 19.56 -21.37
N LEU A 18 11.24 20.03 -21.62
CA LEU A 18 12.29 19.22 -22.24
C LEU A 18 12.77 18.07 -21.33
N GLU A 19 12.92 18.32 -20.04
CA GLU A 19 13.33 17.30 -19.06
C GLU A 19 12.26 16.21 -18.89
N VAL A 20 10.99 16.61 -18.81
CA VAL A 20 9.86 15.69 -18.72
C VAL A 20 9.71 14.86 -20.00
N GLN A 21 9.86 15.46 -21.18
CA GLN A 21 9.84 14.73 -22.45
C GLN A 21 10.97 13.70 -22.54
N SER A 22 12.19 14.08 -22.14
CA SER A 22 13.35 13.18 -22.11
C SER A 22 13.14 12.01 -21.15
N LEU A 23 12.59 12.27 -19.97
CA LEU A 23 12.26 11.23 -18.98
C LEU A 23 11.21 10.26 -19.52
N LEU A 24 10.12 10.76 -20.10
CA LEU A 24 9.07 9.92 -20.68
C LEU A 24 9.57 9.09 -21.86
N GLN A 25 10.46 9.64 -22.68
CA GLN A 25 11.09 8.92 -23.78
C GLN A 25 12.04 7.83 -23.28
N SER A 26 12.81 8.10 -22.22
CA SER A 26 13.67 7.11 -21.56
C SER A 26 12.87 5.95 -20.96
N LEU A 27 11.73 6.23 -20.32
CA LEU A 27 10.84 5.20 -19.78
C LEU A 27 10.22 4.34 -20.89
N ARG A 28 9.71 4.95 -21.96
CA ARG A 28 9.18 4.22 -23.12
C ARG A 28 10.25 3.35 -23.81
N ALA A 29 11.48 3.84 -23.88
CA ALA A 29 12.60 3.06 -24.42
C ALA A 29 12.96 1.87 -23.52
N ARG A 30 12.85 2.00 -22.20
CA ARG A 30 13.05 0.88 -21.26
C ARG A 30 11.93 -0.16 -21.36
N ASP A 31 10.69 0.30 -21.48
CA ASP A 31 9.54 -0.60 -21.63
C ASP A 31 9.54 -1.32 -23.00
N GLY A 32 10.00 -0.64 -24.06
CA GLY A 32 10.10 -1.22 -25.41
C GLY A 32 11.28 -2.19 -25.61
N VAL A 33 12.29 -2.18 -24.73
CA VAL A 33 13.46 -3.08 -24.82
C VAL A 33 13.25 -4.38 -24.03
N HIS A 34 12.23 -4.47 -23.17
CA HIS A 34 11.96 -5.67 -22.38
C HIS A 34 11.10 -6.74 -23.08
N ASP A 35 10.70 -6.54 -24.34
CA ASP A 35 9.79 -7.47 -25.02
C ASP A 35 10.46 -8.40 -26.05
N ASN A 36 11.79 -8.43 -26.19
CA ASN A 36 12.45 -9.47 -27.00
C ASN A 36 13.89 -9.74 -26.56
N THR A 37 14.19 -11.03 -26.35
CA THR A 37 15.50 -11.66 -26.12
C THR A 37 15.92 -11.80 -24.65
N HIS A 38 15.48 -12.91 -24.06
CA HIS A 38 16.08 -13.51 -22.87
C HIS A 38 17.26 -14.41 -23.31
N PRO A 39 18.53 -14.10 -22.97
CA PRO A 39 19.53 -15.13 -22.81
C PRO A 39 19.51 -15.59 -21.34
N SER A 40 19.23 -16.88 -21.17
CA SER A 40 19.25 -17.60 -19.90
C SER A 40 20.60 -17.42 -19.20
N ASN A 41 20.61 -16.76 -18.05
CA ASN A 41 21.76 -16.79 -17.13
C ASN A 41 21.45 -17.82 -16.02
N PRO A 42 22.21 -18.92 -15.90
CA PRO A 42 21.82 -20.07 -15.08
C PRO A 42 22.19 -19.94 -13.58
N ASP A 43 22.24 -18.72 -13.02
CA ASP A 43 22.73 -18.52 -11.65
C ASP A 43 21.86 -17.62 -10.75
N ARG A 44 20.56 -17.52 -11.07
CA ARG A 44 19.55 -17.01 -10.11
C ARG A 44 18.35 -17.94 -10.04
N THR A 45 18.61 -19.14 -9.57
CA THR A 45 17.57 -20.03 -9.05
C THR A 45 17.16 -19.51 -7.67
N GLN A 46 16.29 -18.50 -7.63
CA GLN A 46 15.21 -18.53 -6.65
C GLN A 46 13.95 -18.83 -7.45
N THR A 47 13.63 -20.12 -7.46
CA THR A 47 12.31 -20.64 -7.75
C THR A 47 11.30 -19.83 -6.94
N PHE A 48 10.67 -18.85 -7.58
CA PHE A 48 9.40 -18.30 -7.13
C PHE A 48 8.37 -19.41 -7.34
N ASP A 49 8.36 -20.36 -6.41
CA ASP A 49 7.23 -21.26 -6.25
C ASP A 49 6.02 -20.37 -6.00
N GLY A 50 5.02 -20.50 -6.88
CA GLY A 50 3.78 -19.74 -6.88
C GLY A 50 2.95 -19.96 -5.61
N ARG A 51 3.40 -19.40 -4.49
CA ARG A 51 2.60 -19.23 -3.28
C ARG A 51 1.89 -17.88 -3.38
N GLY A 52 0.58 -17.97 -3.25
CA GLY A 52 -0.37 -16.94 -3.63
C GLY A 52 -0.16 -15.61 -2.91
N ARG A 53 -0.46 -14.56 -3.67
CA ARG A 53 -0.84 -13.20 -3.24
C ARG A 53 -1.48 -13.18 -1.85
N ASN A 54 -1.16 -12.17 -1.04
CA ASN A 54 -1.59 -11.89 0.34
C ASN A 54 -3.12 -11.68 0.51
N ASN A 55 -3.94 -12.45 -0.20
CA ASN A 55 -5.39 -12.38 -0.21
C ASN A 55 -6.04 -12.82 1.13
N TYR A 56 -5.25 -13.23 2.14
CA TYR A 56 -5.78 -13.79 3.40
C TYR A 56 -5.09 -13.34 4.69
N GLY A 57 -4.18 -12.36 4.66
CA GLY A 57 -3.59 -11.83 5.88
C GLY A 57 -2.40 -10.95 5.59
N GLY A 58 -2.39 -9.74 6.13
CA GLY A 58 -1.13 -9.00 6.21
C GLY A 58 -0.14 -9.73 7.14
N ALA A 59 1.10 -9.26 7.18
CA ALA A 59 2.06 -9.73 8.17
C ALA A 59 1.65 -9.31 9.58
N VAL A 60 1.91 -10.20 10.54
CA VAL A 60 2.10 -9.81 11.94
C VAL A 60 3.54 -9.34 12.06
N TRP A 61 3.74 -8.08 12.44
CA TRP A 61 5.09 -7.55 12.63
C TRP A 61 5.69 -8.00 13.96
N THR A 62 7.02 -7.90 14.02
CA THR A 62 7.77 -8.02 15.26
C THR A 62 7.50 -6.83 16.19
N ASP A 63 7.79 -7.01 17.47
CA ASP A 63 7.62 -5.96 18.47
C ASP A 63 8.47 -4.71 18.19
N ASP A 64 9.67 -4.89 17.64
CA ASP A 64 10.58 -3.79 17.29
C ASP A 64 10.04 -2.97 16.10
N GLU A 65 9.45 -3.64 15.10
CA GLU A 65 8.82 -2.99 13.96
C GLU A 65 7.59 -2.17 14.39
N TYR A 66 6.74 -2.75 15.26
CA TYR A 66 5.64 -2.01 15.84
C TYR A 66 6.13 -0.82 16.68
N ALA A 67 7.16 -1.00 17.52
CA ALA A 67 7.71 0.09 18.32
C ALA A 67 8.26 1.22 17.46
N ALA A 68 9.03 0.90 16.42
CA ALA A 68 9.57 1.87 15.47
C ALA A 68 8.45 2.63 14.74
N PHE A 69 7.37 1.95 14.37
CA PHE A 69 6.23 2.58 13.72
C PHE A 69 5.41 3.47 14.66
N MET A 70 5.15 3.01 15.89
CA MET A 70 4.40 3.78 16.89
C MET A 70 5.13 5.06 17.31
N ALA A 71 6.47 5.01 17.40
CA ALA A 71 7.32 6.15 17.71
C ALA A 71 7.41 7.18 16.57
N ALA A 72 7.00 6.85 15.34
CA ALA A 72 7.17 7.72 14.19
C ALA A 72 6.18 8.90 14.22
N GLU A 73 6.66 10.10 14.55
CA GLU A 73 5.83 11.30 14.84
C GLU A 73 5.11 11.92 13.64
N GLN A 74 5.47 11.56 12.41
CA GLN A 74 4.93 12.23 11.22
C GLN A 74 3.40 12.06 11.13
N VAL A 75 2.70 13.15 10.80
CA VAL A 75 1.23 13.18 10.65
C VAL A 75 0.72 12.11 9.69
N SER A 76 1.47 11.80 8.64
CA SER A 76 1.13 10.73 7.70
C SER A 76 1.09 9.36 8.37
N TYR A 77 2.00 9.05 9.30
CA TYR A 77 1.98 7.79 10.03
C TYR A 77 0.92 7.77 11.12
N ARG A 78 0.58 8.93 11.71
CA ARG A 78 -0.58 9.04 12.59
C ARG A 78 -1.87 8.63 11.86
N ARG A 79 -2.09 9.14 10.64
CA ARG A 79 -3.24 8.75 9.81
C ARG A 79 -3.28 7.26 9.49
N VAL A 80 -2.12 6.64 9.24
CA VAL A 80 -2.05 5.18 9.03
C VAL A 80 -2.37 4.44 10.33
N ARG A 81 -1.95 4.96 11.50
CA ARG A 81 -2.32 4.40 12.81
C ARG A 81 -3.81 4.51 13.10
N ASP A 82 -4.42 5.67 12.86
CA ASP A 82 -5.86 5.89 13.03
C ASP A 82 -6.68 4.97 12.09
N PHE A 83 -6.23 4.81 10.85
CA PHE A 83 -6.80 3.85 9.91
C PHE A 83 -6.65 2.40 10.39
N ALA A 84 -5.48 2.03 10.91
CA ALA A 84 -5.22 0.70 11.45
C ALA A 84 -6.01 0.42 12.73
N ASP A 85 -6.27 1.43 13.58
CA ASP A 85 -7.15 1.32 14.75
C ASP A 85 -8.58 0.93 14.34
N VAL A 86 -9.08 1.44 13.20
CA VAL A 86 -10.40 1.01 12.65
C VAL A 86 -10.39 -0.47 12.27
N LEU A 87 -9.37 -0.92 11.54
CA LEU A 87 -9.27 -2.32 11.12
C LEU A 87 -9.11 -3.26 12.33
N ALA A 88 -8.31 -2.87 13.32
CA ALA A 88 -8.08 -3.63 14.53
C ALA A 88 -9.29 -3.66 15.48
N GLY A 89 -10.22 -2.69 15.34
CA GLY A 89 -11.47 -2.64 16.10
C GLY A 89 -12.47 -3.74 15.70
N SER A 90 -12.39 -4.23 14.46
CA SER A 90 -13.28 -5.29 13.94
C SER A 90 -12.45 -6.37 13.22
N PRO A 91 -11.68 -7.19 13.96
CA PRO A 91 -10.79 -8.18 13.36
C PRO A 91 -11.56 -9.22 12.55
N GLY A 92 -11.05 -9.55 11.36
CA GLY A 92 -11.67 -10.47 10.41
C GLY A 92 -12.71 -9.81 9.48
N GLU A 93 -13.14 -8.58 9.79
CA GLU A 93 -13.98 -7.79 8.89
C GLU A 93 -13.12 -7.07 7.83
N GLN A 94 -13.70 -6.87 6.64
CA GLN A 94 -13.09 -6.09 5.58
C GLN A 94 -13.89 -4.81 5.33
N PHE A 95 -13.19 -3.69 5.29
CA PHE A 95 -13.74 -2.38 5.01
C PHE A 95 -13.33 -1.91 3.63
N THR A 96 -14.24 -1.24 2.91
CA THR A 96 -13.83 -0.45 1.75
C THR A 96 -12.95 0.71 2.20
N THR A 97 -12.18 1.27 1.27
CA THR A 97 -11.32 2.43 1.57
C THR A 97 -12.17 3.58 2.08
N THR A 98 -13.31 3.84 1.43
CA THR A 98 -14.22 4.90 1.87
C THR A 98 -14.80 4.64 3.25
N ALA A 99 -15.26 3.42 3.56
CA ALA A 99 -15.85 3.12 4.87
C ALA A 99 -14.84 3.24 6.03
N ALA A 100 -13.63 2.70 5.84
CA ALA A 100 -12.58 2.82 6.85
C ALA A 100 -12.13 4.28 7.05
N CYS A 101 -12.04 5.06 5.96
CA CYS A 101 -11.75 6.49 6.01
C CYS A 101 -12.80 7.28 6.79
N GLU A 102 -14.08 6.99 6.57
CA GLU A 102 -15.20 7.64 7.26
C GLU A 102 -15.14 7.42 8.77
N ILE A 103 -14.93 6.17 9.20
CA ILE A 103 -14.80 5.81 10.62
C ILE A 103 -13.55 6.45 11.23
N ALA A 104 -12.43 6.46 10.50
CA ALA A 104 -11.18 7.06 10.98
C ALA A 104 -11.21 8.60 10.99
N GLY A 105 -12.20 9.25 10.37
CA GLY A 105 -12.25 10.70 10.22
C GLY A 105 -11.17 11.25 9.27
N ILE A 106 -10.75 10.47 8.27
CA ILE A 106 -9.67 10.80 7.32
C ILE A 106 -10.25 10.91 5.92
N ALA A 107 -9.81 11.90 5.13
CA ALA A 107 -10.20 11.95 3.72
C ALA A 107 -9.48 10.86 2.89
N PRO A 108 -10.14 10.20 1.92
CA PRO A 108 -9.50 9.14 1.11
C PRO A 108 -8.20 9.56 0.42
N THR A 109 -8.11 10.81 -0.04
CA THR A 109 -6.89 11.38 -0.65
C THR A 109 -5.75 11.51 0.36
N GLN A 110 -6.05 11.81 1.62
CA GLN A 110 -5.06 11.89 2.70
C GLN A 110 -4.58 10.50 3.10
N LEU A 111 -5.46 9.49 3.12
CA LEU A 111 -5.07 8.11 3.35
C LEU A 111 -4.17 7.61 2.21
N GLY A 112 -4.53 7.84 0.94
CA GLY A 112 -3.71 7.46 -0.20
C GLY A 112 -2.29 8.05 -0.15
N ALA A 113 -2.18 9.35 0.16
CA ALA A 113 -0.88 10.01 0.35
C ALA A 113 -0.11 9.46 1.56
N ALA A 114 -0.81 9.13 2.65
CA ALA A 114 -0.22 8.55 3.86
C ALA A 114 0.32 7.14 3.62
N LEU A 115 -0.47 6.28 2.96
CA LEU A 115 -0.06 4.94 2.57
C LEU A 115 1.11 4.97 1.59
N GLY A 116 1.15 5.91 0.64
CA GLY A 116 2.29 6.11 -0.25
C GLY A 116 3.60 6.45 0.49
N LYS A 117 3.53 7.32 1.49
CA LYS A 117 4.69 7.61 2.37
C LYS A 117 5.07 6.43 3.24
N PHE A 118 4.09 5.67 3.69
CA PHE A 118 4.29 4.51 4.54
C PHE A 118 4.96 3.36 3.77
N THR A 119 4.56 3.10 2.52
CA THR A 119 5.28 2.16 1.64
C THR A 119 6.73 2.57 1.41
N THR A 120 7.00 3.87 1.25
CA THR A 120 8.37 4.39 1.12
C THR A 120 9.18 4.19 2.40
N TRP A 121 8.58 4.42 3.57
CA TRP A 121 9.21 4.20 4.87
C TRP A 121 9.59 2.74 5.08
N MET A 122 8.67 1.82 4.79
CA MET A 122 8.91 0.38 4.89
C MET A 122 9.84 -0.16 3.80
N ARG A 123 10.07 0.60 2.71
CA ARG A 123 10.75 0.15 1.49
C ARG A 123 10.09 -1.07 0.84
N ILE A 124 8.78 -1.23 1.01
CA ILE A 124 7.98 -2.31 0.43
C ILE A 124 6.79 -1.73 -0.34
N THR A 125 6.16 -2.54 -1.19
CA THR A 125 4.85 -2.24 -1.77
C THR A 125 3.74 -2.99 -1.03
N THR A 126 2.48 -2.57 -1.22
CA THR A 126 1.29 -3.18 -0.61
C THR A 126 1.04 -4.65 -1.00
N ARG A 127 1.86 -5.20 -1.91
CA ARG A 127 1.77 -6.56 -2.45
C ARG A 127 2.86 -7.49 -1.91
N GLN A 128 3.72 -7.02 -1.02
CA GLN A 128 4.83 -7.79 -0.44
C GLN A 128 4.42 -8.46 0.87
N GLU A 129 5.05 -9.59 1.21
CA GLU A 129 4.70 -10.41 2.39
C GLU A 129 4.76 -9.64 3.72
N HIS A 130 5.61 -8.61 3.83
CA HIS A 130 5.72 -7.78 5.04
C HIS A 130 4.65 -6.69 5.20
N TRP A 131 3.73 -6.56 4.26
CA TRP A 131 2.66 -5.56 4.34
C TRP A 131 1.68 -5.89 5.48
N PRO A 132 1.38 -4.95 6.42
CA PRO A 132 0.65 -5.26 7.65
C PRO A 132 -0.86 -5.38 7.50
N PHE A 133 -1.44 -5.01 6.35
CA PHE A 133 -2.90 -5.03 6.16
C PHE A 133 -3.27 -6.08 5.13
N ALA A 134 -4.34 -6.83 5.36
CA ALA A 134 -4.97 -7.53 4.24
C ALA A 134 -5.46 -6.47 3.25
N CYS A 135 -5.16 -6.64 1.96
CA CYS A 135 -5.60 -5.73 0.91
C CYS A 135 -6.04 -6.53 -0.30
N THR A 136 -7.30 -6.32 -0.70
CA THR A 136 -7.86 -6.90 -1.92
C THR A 136 -8.12 -5.78 -2.92
N ASP A 137 -7.58 -5.94 -4.14
CA ASP A 137 -7.83 -5.01 -5.25
C ASP A 137 -9.35 -4.94 -5.52
N GLY A 138 -9.87 -3.74 -5.79
CA GLY A 138 -11.31 -3.50 -5.92
C GLY A 138 -11.96 -4.31 -7.02
N ASP A 139 -11.29 -4.46 -8.17
CA ASP A 139 -11.76 -5.27 -9.31
C ASP A 139 -11.96 -6.76 -8.96
N LYS A 140 -11.17 -7.28 -8.01
CA LYS A 140 -11.27 -8.65 -7.51
C LYS A 140 -12.29 -8.79 -6.39
N ALA A 141 -12.45 -7.77 -5.56
CA ALA A 141 -13.35 -7.77 -4.42
C ALA A 141 -14.81 -7.48 -4.83
N ASP A 142 -15.00 -6.51 -5.71
CA ASP A 142 -16.29 -6.10 -6.26
C ASP A 142 -16.08 -5.55 -7.69
N PRO A 143 -16.31 -6.37 -8.74
CA PRO A 143 -16.17 -5.93 -10.13
C PRO A 143 -17.02 -4.71 -10.49
N ASN A 144 -18.09 -4.41 -9.74
CA ASN A 144 -18.95 -3.24 -9.98
C ASN A 144 -18.41 -1.97 -9.32
N ASN A 145 -17.41 -2.08 -8.45
CA ASN A 145 -16.73 -0.95 -7.81
C ASN A 145 -15.20 -1.15 -7.77
N PRO A 146 -14.55 -1.17 -8.95
CA PRO A 146 -13.13 -1.52 -9.05
C PRO A 146 -12.18 -0.50 -8.41
N SER A 147 -12.66 0.73 -8.15
CA SER A 147 -11.89 1.80 -7.52
C SER A 147 -11.70 1.62 -6.00
N GLU A 148 -12.49 0.78 -5.34
CA GLU A 148 -12.46 0.60 -3.90
C GLU A 148 -11.61 -0.60 -3.49
N PHE A 149 -10.46 -0.34 -2.88
CA PHE A 149 -9.72 -1.40 -2.20
C PHE A 149 -10.46 -1.82 -0.94
N ARG A 150 -10.38 -3.12 -0.63
CA ARG A 150 -10.85 -3.66 0.64
C ARG A 150 -9.69 -3.98 1.56
N TYR A 151 -9.75 -3.45 2.77
CA TYR A 151 -8.72 -3.60 3.80
C TYR A 151 -9.25 -4.36 5.01
N GLY A 152 -8.37 -5.12 5.66
CA GLY A 152 -8.71 -5.82 6.91
C GLY A 152 -7.49 -6.19 7.73
N MET A 153 -7.75 -6.68 8.93
CA MET A 153 -6.75 -7.28 9.82
C MET A 153 -7.28 -8.61 10.36
N SER A 154 -6.40 -9.60 10.50
CA SER A 154 -6.73 -10.82 11.24
C SER A 154 -6.80 -10.54 12.75
N GLY A 155 -7.40 -11.47 13.51
CA GLY A 155 -7.44 -11.37 14.97
C GLY A 155 -6.05 -11.34 15.62
N GLU A 156 -5.10 -12.08 15.06
CA GLU A 156 -3.71 -12.10 15.52
C GLU A 156 -3.03 -10.74 15.29
N GLN A 157 -3.23 -10.14 14.12
CA GLN A 157 -2.70 -8.81 13.79
C GLN A 157 -3.31 -7.73 14.68
N ALA A 158 -4.62 -7.76 14.90
CA ALA A 158 -5.30 -6.82 15.78
C ALA A 158 -4.82 -6.96 17.24
N ALA A 159 -4.59 -8.19 17.71
CA ALA A 159 -4.05 -8.42 19.05
C ALA A 159 -2.63 -7.85 19.20
N ALA A 160 -1.74 -8.11 18.23
CA ALA A 160 -0.38 -7.56 18.22
C ALA A 160 -0.40 -6.02 18.12
N TRP A 161 -1.28 -5.46 17.30
CA TRP A 161 -1.51 -4.03 17.16
C TRP A 161 -1.89 -3.37 18.49
N TRP A 162 -2.92 -3.90 19.18
CA TRP A 162 -3.35 -3.34 20.46
C TRP A 162 -2.31 -3.53 21.57
N ALA A 163 -1.54 -4.62 21.55
CA ALA A 163 -0.41 -4.81 22.46
C ALA A 163 0.69 -3.77 22.23
N ALA A 164 0.96 -3.38 20.98
CA ALA A 164 1.88 -2.29 20.67
C ALA A 164 1.34 -0.93 21.12
N ARG A 165 0.06 -0.63 20.84
CA ARG A 165 -0.58 0.65 21.25
C ARG A 165 -0.50 0.87 22.75
N LYS A 166 -0.80 -0.16 23.56
CA LYS A 166 -0.73 -0.08 25.04
C LYS A 166 0.67 0.25 25.55
N ARG A 167 1.71 -0.43 25.03
CA ARG A 167 3.11 -0.18 25.41
C ARG A 167 3.53 1.27 25.16
N THR A 168 3.09 1.85 24.04
CA THR A 168 3.41 3.25 23.71
C THR A 168 2.69 4.23 24.63
N SER A 169 1.40 4.01 24.93
CA SER A 169 0.64 4.88 25.84
C SER A 169 1.14 4.87 27.30
N GLU A 170 1.79 3.79 27.74
CA GLU A 170 2.41 3.71 29.07
C GLU A 170 3.81 4.37 29.12
N SER A 171 4.38 4.71 27.96
CA SER A 171 5.71 5.33 27.83
C SER A 171 5.66 6.86 27.63
N GLU A 172 4.47 7.44 27.46
CA GLU A 172 4.19 8.88 27.34
C GLU A 172 3.73 9.47 28.68
#